data_AF-A0AB72XC81-F1
#
_entry.id   AF-A0AB72XC81-F1
#
_cell.length_a   1.000
_cell.length_b   1.000
_cell.length_c   1.000
_cell.angle_alpha   90.00
_cell.angle_beta   90.00
_cell.angle_gamma   90.00
#
_symmetry.space_group_name_H-M   'P 1'
#
loop_
_entity.id
_entity.type
_entity.pdbx_description
1 polymer ?
#
loop_
_entity_poly.entity_id
_entity_poly.type
_entity_poly.pdbx_seq_one_letter_code
_entity_poly.pdbx_strand_id
1 'polypeptide(L)'
;MLWNNSTYAQARGFRVPAIALALLYSFSGVGLANDTPPTAAQDSETLETRLREVRLFEEPLIATGPSSLEEQQTLWRAIQQYRDGGNAEALGPLKSFLEQYPRSPWGLALRTNIGLTYYRLGYFSSAMNEWEDAWRDARAQAQPDVKRLADRALGELVRMHARIGHADRVNTLLKEAERRPLQGPATEAVAGAREGLWMMRNDPGLAYLCGPMALKNILEFQGADKSRVAQLNAVRSSPRGVTLDEVGRLAKQVNLSYTIAKRIPGTPIPLPAVVHWKINHYAAIVGEQNGRYHLKDPTFGHDLWISKAALEDETSNYFLIPQGAAKQPGWKAVSQADARRVFGMGATTAVDDTRISPNDVKACDWSGPLNLRTQSPT
;
A
#
# COMPACT_ATOMS: atom_id res chain seq x y z
N MET A 1 -21.16 7.37 25.63
CA MET A 1 -21.04 8.14 26.89
C MET A 1 -22.27 9.00 27.03
N LEU A 2 -22.81 9.05 28.25
CA LEU A 2 -24.09 9.63 28.64
C LEU A 2 -24.10 11.16 28.55
N TRP A 3 -25.30 11.68 28.35
CA TRP A 3 -25.71 13.09 28.38
C TRP A 3 -25.39 13.78 29.72
N ASN A 4 -25.17 15.11 29.69
CA ASN A 4 -25.66 15.98 30.75
C ASN A 4 -26.00 17.39 30.24
N ASN A 5 -27.16 17.89 30.67
CA ASN A 5 -27.78 19.18 30.37
C ASN A 5 -27.59 20.17 31.54
N SER A 6 -27.62 21.48 31.25
CA SER A 6 -28.32 22.59 31.97
C SER A 6 -27.69 23.94 31.51
N THR A 7 -28.36 24.89 30.83
CA THR A 7 -29.44 25.86 31.22
C THR A 7 -29.04 26.75 32.42
N TYR A 8 -29.27 28.07 32.59
CA TYR A 8 -30.17 29.17 32.15
C TYR A 8 -29.35 30.50 32.31
N ALA A 9 -29.38 31.50 31.43
CA ALA A 9 -30.32 32.63 31.28
C ALA A 9 -30.13 33.89 32.18
N GLN A 10 -30.16 35.03 31.47
CA GLN A 10 -30.77 36.35 31.79
C GLN A 10 -30.02 37.44 32.56
N ALA A 11 -30.17 38.63 31.95
CA ALA A 11 -29.68 39.95 32.29
C ALA A 11 -30.66 40.76 33.16
N ARG A 12 -30.14 41.80 33.82
CA ARG A 12 -30.73 43.06 34.37
C ARG A 12 -29.60 43.73 35.17
N GLY A 13 -29.35 45.03 35.29
CA GLY A 13 -29.96 46.29 34.87
C GLY A 13 -29.40 47.42 35.76
N PHE A 14 -28.90 48.51 35.16
CA PHE A 14 -28.99 49.94 35.56
C PHE A 14 -28.74 50.45 37.01
N ARG A 15 -27.71 51.34 37.18
CA ARG A 15 -27.73 52.79 37.57
C ARG A 15 -26.54 53.26 38.45
N VAL A 16 -26.09 54.49 38.14
CA VAL A 16 -24.93 55.29 38.63
C VAL A 16 -25.30 56.09 39.91
N PRO A 17 -24.35 56.57 40.76
CA PRO A 17 -23.84 57.94 40.59
C PRO A 17 -22.35 58.19 40.90
N ALA A 18 -21.93 59.38 40.48
CA ALA A 18 -20.62 60.03 40.49
C ALA A 18 -19.85 60.08 41.83
N ILE A 19 -18.52 59.92 41.73
CA ILE A 19 -17.53 60.63 42.55
C ILE A 19 -16.42 61.12 41.61
N ALA A 20 -16.21 62.43 41.59
CA ALA A 20 -15.07 63.08 40.96
C ALA A 20 -14.09 63.48 42.07
N LEU A 21 -12.82 63.06 41.99
CA LEU A 21 -11.67 63.95 42.23
C LEU A 21 -10.32 63.28 41.86
N ALA A 22 -9.69 63.91 40.87
CA ALA A 22 -8.26 64.14 40.64
C ALA A 22 -7.22 63.08 41.11
N LEU A 23 -6.59 62.42 40.13
CA LEU A 23 -5.24 61.88 40.28
C LEU A 23 -4.43 62.12 38.99
N LEU A 24 -3.50 63.06 39.13
CA LEU A 24 -2.23 63.30 38.44
C LEU A 24 -1.95 62.51 37.14
N TYR A 25 -1.81 63.28 36.06
CA TYR A 25 -1.24 62.86 34.79
C TYR A 25 0.13 62.19 34.98
N SER A 26 0.20 60.89 34.67
CA SER A 26 1.44 60.22 34.28
C SER A 26 1.38 60.02 32.77
N PHE A 27 2.23 60.71 32.02
CA PHE A 27 2.43 60.49 30.59
C PHE A 27 3.12 59.13 30.40
N SER A 28 2.35 58.05 30.39
CA SER A 28 2.81 56.78 29.86
C SER A 28 2.58 56.81 28.36
N GLY A 29 3.67 56.96 27.61
CA GLY A 29 3.65 56.91 26.15
C GLY A 29 2.89 55.67 25.69
N VAL A 30 1.83 55.89 24.93
CA VAL A 30 1.24 54.86 24.07
C VAL A 30 2.32 54.55 23.04
N GLY A 31 3.13 53.53 23.33
CA GLY A 31 3.86 52.84 22.29
C GLY A 31 2.80 52.28 21.35
N LEU A 32 2.62 52.94 20.20
CA LEU A 32 1.94 52.34 19.07
C LEU A 32 2.73 51.06 18.76
N ALA A 33 2.23 49.92 19.23
CA ALA A 33 2.63 48.65 18.68
C ALA A 33 2.34 48.76 17.18
N ASN A 34 3.39 48.78 16.36
CA ASN A 34 3.26 48.57 14.93
C ASN A 34 2.82 47.11 14.74
N ASP A 35 1.53 46.84 14.95
CA ASP A 35 0.86 45.64 14.45
C ASP A 35 0.82 45.77 12.93
N THR A 36 1.98 45.51 12.32
CA THR A 36 2.11 45.34 10.89
C THR A 36 1.29 44.08 10.59
N PRO A 37 0.20 44.16 9.80
CA PRO A 37 -0.57 42.96 9.47
C PRO A 37 0.39 41.95 8.82
N PRO A 38 0.27 40.65 9.14
CA PRO A 38 1.16 39.65 8.61
C PRO A 38 1.19 39.78 7.08
N THR A 39 2.41 39.90 6.55
CA THR A 39 2.61 40.05 5.11
C THR A 39 2.40 38.70 4.42
N ALA A 40 2.09 38.69 3.12
CA ALA A 40 1.88 37.44 2.36
C ALA A 40 3.06 36.45 2.48
N ALA A 41 4.28 36.94 2.71
CA ALA A 41 5.46 36.11 2.97
C ALA A 41 5.38 35.40 4.34
N GLN A 42 4.96 36.11 5.39
CA GLN A 42 4.76 35.54 6.73
C GLN A 42 3.58 34.55 6.75
N ASP A 43 2.51 34.84 6.03
CA ASP A 43 1.37 33.93 5.88
C ASP A 43 1.77 32.64 5.16
N SER A 44 2.60 32.74 4.13
CA SER A 44 3.17 31.58 3.41
C SER A 44 4.09 30.76 4.32
N GLU A 45 5.04 31.39 5.02
CA GLU A 45 5.97 30.69 5.93
C GLU A 45 5.22 29.97 7.06
N THR A 46 4.18 30.61 7.60
CA THR A 46 3.33 30.04 8.64
C THR A 46 2.53 28.83 8.12
N LEU A 47 1.98 28.92 6.90
CA LEU A 47 1.18 27.84 6.34
C LEU A 47 2.03 26.64 5.87
N GLU A 48 3.18 26.90 5.26
CA GLU A 48 4.15 25.86 4.92
C GLU A 48 4.59 25.07 6.16
N THR A 49 4.86 25.76 7.26
CA THR A 49 5.19 25.13 8.55
C THR A 49 4.06 24.21 9.01
N ARG A 50 2.80 24.69 8.98
CA ARG A 50 1.63 23.86 9.34
C ARG A 50 1.47 22.63 8.45
N LEU A 51 1.75 22.75 7.15
CA LEU A 51 1.70 21.61 6.22
C LEU A 51 2.73 20.54 6.59
N ARG A 52 3.96 20.95 6.95
CA ARG A 52 5.03 20.04 7.41
C ARG A 52 4.72 19.37 8.75
N GLU A 53 3.88 19.99 9.57
CA GLU A 53 3.45 19.47 10.87
C GLU A 53 2.27 18.50 10.81
N VAL A 54 1.65 18.30 9.64
CA VAL A 54 0.55 17.33 9.47
C VAL A 54 1.03 15.92 9.84
N ARG A 55 0.29 15.25 10.75
CA ARG A 55 0.54 13.87 11.22
C ARG A 55 -0.51 12.86 10.71
N LEU A 56 -1.09 13.13 9.55
CA LEU A 56 -2.13 12.29 8.94
C LEU A 56 -1.55 11.16 8.07
N PHE A 57 -0.29 11.29 7.68
CA PHE A 57 0.36 10.45 6.69
C PHE A 57 1.52 9.67 7.30
N GLU A 58 1.94 8.58 6.65
CA GLU A 58 3.07 7.76 7.11
C GLU A 58 4.40 8.49 6.95
N GLU A 59 4.58 9.17 5.82
CA GLU A 59 5.73 10.01 5.54
C GLU A 59 5.37 11.49 5.68
N PRO A 60 6.28 12.35 6.17
CA PRO A 60 6.01 13.77 6.32
C PRO A 60 5.78 14.46 4.98
N LEU A 61 4.97 15.52 4.98
CA LEU A 61 4.84 16.41 3.83
C LEU A 61 6.08 17.29 3.74
N ILE A 62 6.86 17.09 2.69
CA ILE A 62 8.07 17.88 2.40
C ILE A 62 7.95 18.41 0.97
N ALA A 63 8.03 19.73 0.83
CA ALA A 63 8.11 20.38 -0.48
C ALA A 63 9.51 20.22 -1.09
N THR A 64 9.58 19.96 -2.40
CA THR A 64 10.83 19.88 -3.17
C THR A 64 11.39 21.24 -3.59
N GLY A 65 10.68 22.32 -3.28
CA GLY A 65 10.97 23.69 -3.66
C GLY A 65 9.88 24.66 -3.18
N PRO A 66 9.99 25.95 -3.51
CA PRO A 66 9.03 26.96 -3.07
C PRO A 66 7.66 26.76 -3.74
N SER A 67 6.58 26.96 -2.98
CA SER A 67 5.18 26.91 -3.46
C SER A 67 4.45 28.23 -3.17
N SER A 68 3.47 28.60 -4.00
CA SER A 68 2.70 29.84 -3.77
C SER A 68 1.75 29.72 -2.57
N LEU A 69 1.38 30.85 -1.96
CA LEU A 69 0.40 30.86 -0.87
C LEU A 69 -0.95 30.27 -1.31
N GLU A 70 -1.38 30.55 -2.55
CA GLU A 70 -2.62 29.99 -3.12
C GLU A 70 -2.58 28.46 -3.23
N GLU A 71 -1.44 27.92 -3.69
CA GLU A 71 -1.23 26.48 -3.78
C GLU A 71 -1.25 25.85 -2.38
N GLN A 72 -0.55 26.45 -1.42
CA GLN A 72 -0.52 25.97 -0.03
C GLN A 72 -1.91 26.01 0.62
N GLN A 73 -2.69 27.07 0.40
CA GLN A 73 -4.07 27.16 0.89
C GLN A 73 -4.96 26.10 0.24
N THR A 74 -4.76 25.80 -1.03
CA THR A 74 -5.52 24.75 -1.73
C THR A 74 -5.16 23.37 -1.20
N LEU A 75 -3.87 23.09 -0.98
CA LEU A 75 -3.42 21.86 -0.35
C LEU A 75 -3.96 21.71 1.07
N TRP A 76 -3.91 22.77 1.87
CA TRP A 76 -4.44 22.78 3.23
C TRP A 76 -5.94 22.42 3.26
N ARG A 77 -6.74 23.03 2.37
CA ARG A 77 -8.17 22.69 2.22
C ARG A 77 -8.36 21.22 1.82
N ALA A 78 -7.55 20.70 0.89
CA ALA A 78 -7.63 19.30 0.48
C ALA A 78 -7.31 18.33 1.65
N ILE A 79 -6.30 18.65 2.47
CA ILE A 79 -5.95 17.87 3.67
C ILE A 79 -7.07 17.93 4.70
N GLN A 80 -7.67 19.10 4.94
CA GLN A 80 -8.81 19.24 5.84
C GLN A 80 -10.00 18.40 5.36
N GLN A 81 -10.35 18.47 4.08
CA GLN A 81 -11.43 17.66 3.50
C GLN A 81 -11.16 16.16 3.62
N TYR A 82 -9.93 15.71 3.35
CA TYR A 82 -9.56 14.30 3.51
C TYR A 82 -9.67 13.84 4.98
N ARG A 83 -9.16 14.65 5.92
CA ARG A 83 -9.25 14.36 7.35
C ARG A 83 -10.70 14.31 7.83
N ASP A 84 -11.49 15.32 7.48
CA ASP A 84 -12.86 15.47 7.95
C ASP A 84 -13.79 14.39 7.34
N GLY A 85 -13.44 13.84 6.17
CA GLY A 85 -14.13 12.71 5.57
C GLY A 85 -14.00 11.40 6.36
N GLY A 86 -12.97 11.23 7.18
CA GLY A 86 -12.80 10.08 8.09
C GLY A 86 -12.65 8.70 7.42
N ASN A 87 -12.58 8.65 6.09
CA ASN A 87 -12.43 7.44 5.30
C ASN A 87 -11.09 7.45 4.57
N ALA A 88 -10.24 6.47 4.84
CA ALA A 88 -8.92 6.34 4.22
C ALA A 88 -8.97 6.19 2.68
N GLU A 89 -10.10 5.75 2.12
CA GLU A 89 -10.30 5.67 0.66
C GLU A 89 -10.67 7.02 0.03
N ALA A 90 -11.05 8.03 0.81
CA ALA A 90 -11.51 9.32 0.32
C ALA A 90 -10.36 10.25 -0.13
N LEU A 91 -9.43 9.72 -0.91
CA LEU A 91 -8.24 10.43 -1.40
C LEU A 91 -8.55 11.46 -2.51
N GLY A 92 -9.82 11.57 -2.93
CA GLY A 92 -10.29 12.47 -3.97
C GLY A 92 -9.81 13.92 -3.83
N PRO A 93 -9.89 14.57 -2.64
CA PRO A 93 -9.38 15.92 -2.44
C PRO A 93 -7.88 16.05 -2.74
N LEU A 94 -7.07 15.10 -2.29
CA LEU A 94 -5.61 15.12 -2.50
C LEU A 94 -5.27 14.88 -3.98
N LYS A 95 -6.01 14.00 -4.66
CA LYS A 95 -5.84 13.77 -6.10
C LYS A 95 -6.25 14.97 -6.92
N SER A 96 -7.37 15.62 -6.58
CA SER A 96 -7.83 16.84 -7.24
C SER A 96 -6.78 17.95 -7.11
N PHE A 97 -6.10 18.05 -5.98
CA PHE A 97 -4.96 18.96 -5.82
C PHE A 97 -3.81 18.62 -6.78
N LEU A 98 -3.42 17.35 -6.91
CA LEU A 98 -2.36 16.91 -7.84
C LEU A 98 -2.73 17.12 -9.31
N GLU A 99 -4.02 17.01 -9.66
CA GLU A 99 -4.53 17.30 -11.00
C GLU A 99 -4.50 18.81 -11.29
N GLN A 100 -4.86 19.64 -10.30
CA GLN A 100 -4.83 21.11 -10.43
C GLN A 100 -3.39 21.66 -10.45
N TYR A 101 -2.47 21.06 -9.68
CA TYR A 101 -1.08 21.47 -9.56
C TYR A 101 -0.13 20.32 -9.94
N PRO A 102 -0.04 19.93 -11.22
CA PRO A 102 0.73 18.76 -11.65
C PRO A 102 2.24 18.87 -11.45
N ARG A 103 2.76 20.09 -11.24
CA ARG A 103 4.16 20.38 -10.92
C ARG A 103 4.35 20.89 -9.49
N SER A 104 3.39 20.64 -8.61
CA SER A 104 3.46 21.06 -7.21
C SER A 104 4.76 20.56 -6.56
N PRO A 105 5.48 21.41 -5.82
CA PRO A 105 6.60 20.97 -4.99
C PRO A 105 6.20 19.93 -3.94
N TRP A 106 4.92 19.85 -3.57
CA TRP A 106 4.37 18.87 -2.64
C TRP A 106 4.04 17.53 -3.30
N GLY A 107 4.14 17.44 -4.63
CA GLY A 107 3.74 16.28 -5.41
C GLY A 107 4.42 14.98 -4.99
N LEU A 108 5.73 15.01 -4.75
CA LEU A 108 6.49 13.84 -4.28
C LEU A 108 5.91 13.27 -2.98
N ALA A 109 5.68 14.12 -1.98
CA ALA A 109 5.22 13.68 -0.67
C ALA A 109 3.77 13.18 -0.71
N LEU A 110 2.91 13.84 -1.49
CA LEU A 110 1.53 13.41 -1.66
C LEU A 110 1.44 12.07 -2.38
N ARG A 111 2.09 11.93 -3.53
CA ARG A 111 2.06 10.67 -4.31
C ARG A 111 2.63 9.50 -3.53
N THR A 112 3.74 9.70 -2.81
CA THR A 112 4.32 8.65 -1.96
C THR A 112 3.32 8.18 -0.91
N ASN A 113 2.66 9.10 -0.20
CA ASN A 113 1.69 8.77 0.85
C ASN A 113 0.35 8.24 0.31
N ILE A 114 -0.12 8.73 -0.83
CA ILE A 114 -1.30 8.20 -1.54
C ILE A 114 -1.01 6.75 -1.94
N GLY A 115 0.17 6.47 -2.50
CA GLY A 115 0.58 5.12 -2.87
C GLY A 115 0.67 4.17 -1.65
N LEU A 116 1.25 4.62 -0.53
CA LEU A 116 1.28 3.86 0.72
C LEU A 116 -0.13 3.56 1.25
N THR A 117 -1.05 4.52 1.14
CA THR A 117 -2.45 4.35 1.54
C THR A 117 -3.17 3.37 0.62
N TYR A 118 -3.01 3.51 -0.70
CA TYR A 118 -3.58 2.59 -1.68
C TYR A 118 -3.10 1.16 -1.49
N TYR A 119 -1.81 0.96 -1.23
CA TYR A 119 -1.25 -0.37 -0.96
C TYR A 119 -1.93 -1.04 0.25
N ARG A 120 -2.07 -0.32 1.37
CA ARG A 120 -2.76 -0.82 2.57
C ARG A 120 -4.24 -1.11 2.36
N LEU A 121 -4.87 -0.44 1.41
CA LEU A 121 -6.30 -0.62 1.12
C LEU A 121 -6.56 -1.65 0.01
N GLY A 122 -5.49 -2.19 -0.58
CA GLY A 122 -5.55 -3.20 -1.64
C GLY A 122 -5.68 -2.65 -3.05
N TYR A 123 -5.54 -1.34 -3.26
CA TYR A 123 -5.51 -0.70 -4.60
C TYR A 123 -4.09 -0.79 -5.19
N PHE A 124 -3.64 -2.02 -5.45
CA PHE A 124 -2.25 -2.31 -5.81
C PHE A 124 -1.77 -1.61 -7.09
N SER A 125 -2.57 -1.63 -8.16
CA SER A 125 -2.23 -0.98 -9.41
C SER A 125 -2.16 0.55 -9.25
N SER A 126 -3.09 1.12 -8.50
CA SER A 126 -3.08 2.56 -8.19
C SER A 126 -1.87 2.94 -7.33
N ALA A 127 -1.50 2.13 -6.34
CA ALA A 127 -0.31 2.36 -5.52
C ALA A 127 0.97 2.42 -6.36
N MET A 128 1.13 1.47 -7.29
CA MET A 128 2.28 1.42 -8.20
C MET A 128 2.35 2.67 -9.09
N ASN A 129 1.22 3.12 -9.64
CA ASN A 129 1.18 4.31 -10.49
C ASN A 129 1.64 5.58 -9.72
N GLU A 130 1.21 5.73 -8.47
CA GLU A 130 1.61 6.89 -7.67
C GLU A 130 3.11 6.87 -7.32
N TRP A 131 3.66 5.71 -6.98
CA TRP A 131 5.10 5.59 -6.72
C TRP A 131 5.96 5.72 -7.98
N GLU A 132 5.45 5.26 -9.13
CA GLU A 132 6.08 5.45 -10.44
C GLU A 132 6.19 6.94 -10.79
N ASP A 133 5.10 7.69 -10.62
CA ASP A 133 5.08 9.15 -10.79
C ASP A 133 6.05 9.84 -9.81
N ALA A 134 5.98 9.49 -8.53
CA ALA A 134 6.85 10.04 -7.49
C ALA A 134 8.33 9.80 -7.79
N TRP A 135 8.70 8.58 -8.19
CA TRP A 135 10.08 8.24 -8.54
C TRP A 135 10.56 8.98 -9.78
N ARG A 136 9.75 9.00 -10.85
CA ARG A 136 10.08 9.71 -12.10
C ARG A 136 10.45 11.17 -11.83
N ASP A 137 9.65 11.83 -11.00
CA ASP A 137 9.77 13.28 -10.76
C ASP A 137 10.90 13.61 -9.77
N ALA A 138 11.23 12.69 -8.85
CA ALA A 138 12.19 12.96 -7.77
C ALA A 138 13.52 12.19 -7.85
N ARG A 139 13.72 11.31 -8.84
CA ARG A 139 14.95 10.47 -8.92
C ARG A 139 16.26 11.26 -8.99
N ALA A 140 16.23 12.49 -9.48
CA ALA A 140 17.41 13.38 -9.57
C ALA A 140 17.60 14.30 -8.35
N GLN A 141 16.71 14.26 -7.36
CA GLN A 141 16.79 15.11 -6.17
C GLN A 141 17.93 14.70 -5.25
N ALA A 142 18.69 15.68 -4.77
CA ALA A 142 19.85 15.47 -3.90
C ALA A 142 19.67 16.04 -2.49
N GLN A 143 18.69 16.93 -2.26
CA GLN A 143 18.42 17.48 -0.93
C GLN A 143 18.09 16.34 0.04
N PRO A 144 18.74 16.23 1.22
CA PRO A 144 18.70 15.03 2.05
C PRO A 144 17.29 14.47 2.35
N ASP A 145 16.36 15.32 2.81
CA ASP A 145 15.02 14.87 3.18
C ASP A 145 14.16 14.49 1.96
N VAL A 146 14.25 15.29 0.89
CA VAL A 146 13.56 15.02 -0.38
C VAL A 146 14.07 13.73 -1.01
N LYS A 147 15.39 13.53 -0.99
CA LYS A 147 16.04 12.32 -1.49
C LYS A 147 15.59 11.10 -0.70
N ARG A 148 15.49 11.19 0.63
CA ARG A 148 15.01 10.09 1.48
C ARG A 148 13.58 9.68 1.11
N LEU A 149 12.72 10.65 0.83
CA LEU A 149 11.34 10.39 0.41
C LEU A 149 11.26 9.80 -1.00
N ALA A 150 12.10 10.27 -1.92
CA ALA A 150 12.24 9.66 -3.25
C ALA A 150 12.76 8.22 -3.17
N ASP A 151 13.70 7.94 -2.25
CA ASP A 151 14.18 6.59 -1.95
C ASP A 151 13.05 5.71 -1.41
N ARG A 152 12.22 6.24 -0.51
CA ARG A 152 11.05 5.49 -0.01
C ARG A 152 10.12 5.08 -1.15
N ALA A 153 9.74 6.00 -2.04
CA ALA A 153 8.89 5.70 -3.19
C ALA A 153 9.52 4.64 -4.12
N LEU A 154 10.82 4.75 -4.43
CA LEU A 154 11.54 3.73 -5.19
C LEU A 154 11.50 2.37 -4.52
N GLY A 155 11.75 2.33 -3.20
CA GLY A 155 11.75 1.10 -2.41
C GLY A 155 10.40 0.38 -2.46
N GLU A 156 9.31 1.12 -2.30
CA GLU A 156 7.95 0.57 -2.45
C GLU A 156 7.69 0.03 -3.87
N LEU A 157 8.03 0.83 -4.88
CA LEU A 157 7.82 0.51 -6.29
C LEU A 157 8.59 -0.74 -6.72
N VAL A 158 9.90 -0.79 -6.43
CA VAL A 158 10.76 -1.90 -6.84
C VAL A 158 10.37 -3.19 -6.14
N ARG A 159 10.03 -3.11 -4.84
CA ARG A 159 9.53 -4.26 -4.07
C ARG A 159 8.22 -4.77 -4.65
N MET A 160 7.29 -3.88 -5.02
CA MET A 160 6.04 -4.32 -5.64
C MET A 160 6.24 -5.00 -6.98
N HIS A 161 7.05 -4.41 -7.87
CA HIS A 161 7.38 -5.06 -9.14
C HIS A 161 8.06 -6.43 -8.95
N ALA A 162 8.93 -6.58 -7.95
CA ALA A 162 9.56 -7.86 -7.63
C ALA A 162 8.55 -8.90 -7.14
N ARG A 163 7.59 -8.49 -6.29
CA ARG A 163 6.54 -9.36 -5.74
C ARG A 163 5.56 -9.89 -6.78
N ILE A 164 5.34 -9.16 -7.89
CA ILE A 164 4.39 -9.55 -8.95
C ILE A 164 5.06 -10.04 -10.22
N GLY A 165 6.37 -10.30 -10.16
CA GLY A 165 7.09 -10.94 -11.24
C GLY A 165 7.45 -10.05 -12.43
N HIS A 166 7.40 -8.73 -12.29
CA HIS A 166 7.71 -7.76 -13.35
C HIS A 166 9.22 -7.60 -13.56
N ALA A 167 9.91 -8.69 -13.95
CA ALA A 167 11.37 -8.80 -14.03
C ALA A 167 12.06 -7.66 -14.80
N ASP A 168 11.52 -7.28 -15.97
CA ASP A 168 12.11 -6.22 -16.80
C ASP A 168 11.99 -4.84 -16.16
N ARG A 169 10.87 -4.57 -15.47
CA ARG A 169 10.70 -3.30 -14.76
C ARG A 169 11.58 -3.25 -13.52
N VAL A 170 11.69 -4.35 -12.77
CA VAL A 170 12.66 -4.46 -11.66
C VAL A 170 14.07 -4.17 -12.15
N ASN A 171 14.52 -4.84 -13.21
CA ASN A 171 15.84 -4.62 -13.80
C ASN A 171 16.08 -3.16 -14.22
N THR A 172 15.05 -2.49 -14.74
CA THR A 172 15.12 -1.07 -15.09
C THR A 172 15.28 -0.20 -13.84
N LEU A 173 14.43 -0.40 -12.83
CA LEU A 173 14.48 0.34 -11.56
C LEU A 173 15.82 0.15 -10.82
N LEU A 174 16.39 -1.06 -10.83
CA LEU A 174 17.69 -1.34 -10.23
C LEU A 174 18.82 -0.56 -10.92
N LYS A 175 18.80 -0.44 -12.25
CA LYS A 175 19.76 0.39 -13.00
C LYS A 175 19.57 1.88 -12.74
N GLU A 176 18.33 2.33 -12.56
CA GLU A 176 18.05 3.71 -12.17
C GLU A 176 18.58 4.01 -10.76
N ALA A 177 18.42 3.06 -9.83
CA ALA A 177 18.88 3.17 -8.45
C ALA A 177 20.41 3.24 -8.32
N GLU A 178 21.16 2.54 -9.18
CA GLU A 178 22.64 2.55 -9.18
C GLU A 178 23.26 3.94 -9.42
N ARG A 179 22.49 4.90 -9.93
CA ARG A 179 22.96 6.26 -10.23
C ARG A 179 23.24 7.09 -8.97
N ARG A 180 22.76 6.66 -7.81
CA ARG A 180 23.00 7.37 -6.54
C ARG A 180 22.88 6.44 -5.33
N PRO A 181 23.64 6.68 -4.24
CA PRO A 181 23.46 5.91 -3.01
C PRO A 181 22.03 6.01 -2.48
N LEU A 182 21.45 4.88 -2.06
CA LEU A 182 20.14 4.82 -1.42
C LEU A 182 20.25 4.96 0.10
N GLN A 183 19.15 5.33 0.75
CA GLN A 183 19.05 5.47 2.20
C GLN A 183 17.77 4.83 2.73
N GLY A 184 17.78 4.46 4.01
CA GLY A 184 16.60 3.94 4.71
C GLY A 184 16.10 2.62 4.14
N PRO A 185 14.80 2.29 4.32
CA PRO A 185 14.22 1.00 3.91
C PRO A 185 14.35 0.66 2.42
N ALA A 186 14.69 1.63 1.58
CA ALA A 186 14.92 1.43 0.15
C ALA A 186 16.13 0.52 -0.14
N THR A 187 17.14 0.50 0.74
CA THR A 187 18.31 -0.37 0.58
C THR A 187 17.91 -1.84 0.61
N GLU A 188 17.08 -2.22 1.60
CA GLU A 188 16.58 -3.58 1.76
C GLU A 188 15.62 -3.97 0.64
N ALA A 189 14.74 -3.04 0.23
CA ALA A 189 13.84 -3.28 -0.89
C ALA A 189 14.61 -3.55 -2.20
N VAL A 190 15.69 -2.82 -2.45
CA VAL A 190 16.55 -3.03 -3.62
C VAL A 190 17.37 -4.32 -3.51
N ALA A 191 17.87 -4.66 -2.33
CA ALA A 191 18.55 -5.93 -2.09
C ALA A 191 17.62 -7.12 -2.37
N GLY A 192 16.43 -7.12 -1.77
CA GLY A 192 15.41 -8.15 -2.00
C GLY A 192 14.93 -8.19 -3.45
N ALA A 193 14.84 -7.04 -4.13
CA ALA A 193 14.49 -7.00 -5.55
C ALA A 193 15.59 -7.58 -6.46
N ARG A 194 16.88 -7.44 -6.10
CA ARG A 194 17.99 -8.09 -6.82
C ARG A 194 17.92 -9.61 -6.69
N GLU A 195 17.66 -10.11 -5.48
CA GLU A 195 17.45 -11.54 -5.24
C GLU A 195 16.22 -12.06 -6.01
N GLY A 196 15.09 -11.36 -5.90
CA GLY A 196 13.88 -11.70 -6.65
C GLY A 196 14.11 -11.72 -8.16
N LEU A 197 14.84 -10.73 -8.70
CA LEU A 197 15.19 -10.70 -10.13
C LEU A 197 16.10 -11.87 -10.53
N TRP A 198 17.05 -12.24 -9.68
CA TRP A 198 17.88 -13.41 -9.91
C TRP A 198 17.03 -14.69 -9.95
N MET A 199 16.13 -14.87 -8.99
CA MET A 199 15.20 -16.02 -8.96
C MET A 199 14.33 -16.06 -10.22
N MET A 200 13.73 -14.93 -10.61
CA MET A 200 12.92 -14.83 -11.84
C MET A 200 13.67 -15.26 -13.11
N ARG A 201 14.97 -14.97 -13.20
CA ARG A 201 15.79 -15.25 -14.38
C ARG A 201 16.45 -16.62 -14.38
N ASN A 202 16.78 -17.15 -13.21
CA ASN A 202 17.60 -18.36 -13.07
C ASN A 202 16.81 -19.56 -12.54
N ASP A 203 15.76 -19.33 -11.74
CA ASP A 203 14.85 -20.36 -11.26
C ASP A 203 13.38 -19.89 -11.34
N PRO A 204 12.86 -19.64 -12.57
CA PRO A 204 11.49 -19.19 -12.74
C PRO A 204 10.48 -20.18 -12.17
N GLY A 205 10.82 -21.47 -12.10
CA GLY A 205 9.97 -22.51 -11.56
C GLY A 205 9.55 -22.26 -10.12
N LEU A 206 10.41 -21.63 -9.32
CA LEU A 206 10.12 -21.20 -7.95
C LEU A 206 9.66 -19.75 -7.83
N ALA A 207 9.87 -18.93 -8.85
CA ALA A 207 9.59 -17.49 -8.80
C ALA A 207 8.14 -17.12 -9.06
N TYR A 208 7.34 -17.91 -9.77
CA TYR A 208 6.01 -17.50 -10.25
C TYR A 208 4.88 -18.45 -9.83
N LEU A 209 4.62 -18.57 -8.52
CA LEU A 209 3.74 -19.60 -7.95
C LEU A 209 2.45 -19.08 -7.30
N CYS A 210 2.07 -17.82 -7.52
CA CYS A 210 0.85 -17.22 -6.94
C CYS A 210 -0.44 -18.04 -7.16
N GLY A 211 -0.64 -18.63 -8.35
CA GLY A 211 -1.81 -19.46 -8.66
C GLY A 211 -1.91 -20.73 -7.81
N PRO A 212 -0.89 -21.62 -7.82
CA PRO A 212 -0.81 -22.78 -6.93
C PRO A 212 -0.93 -22.40 -5.45
N MET A 213 -0.29 -21.31 -5.01
CA MET A 213 -0.35 -20.89 -3.61
C MET A 213 -1.73 -20.33 -3.22
N ALA A 214 -2.47 -19.71 -4.13
CA ALA A 214 -3.86 -19.33 -3.88
C ALA A 214 -4.75 -20.57 -3.63
N LEU A 215 -4.56 -21.65 -4.40
CA LEU A 215 -5.26 -22.93 -4.15
C LEU A 215 -4.87 -23.52 -2.79
N LYS A 216 -3.59 -23.44 -2.43
CA LYS A 216 -3.08 -23.91 -1.13
C LYS A 216 -3.75 -23.16 0.01
N ASN A 217 -3.83 -21.84 -0.08
CA ASN A 217 -4.48 -21.00 0.92
C ASN A 217 -5.96 -21.37 1.11
N ILE A 218 -6.66 -21.73 0.03
CA ILE A 218 -8.05 -22.25 0.11
C ILE A 218 -8.08 -23.60 0.81
N LEU A 219 -7.22 -24.55 0.44
CA LEU A 219 -7.14 -25.87 1.08
C LEU A 219 -6.86 -25.77 2.57
N GLU A 220 -5.89 -24.95 2.96
CA GLU A 220 -5.52 -24.72 4.36
C GLU A 220 -6.67 -24.05 5.13
N PHE A 221 -7.34 -23.06 4.52
CA PHE A 221 -8.52 -22.44 5.11
C PHE A 221 -9.67 -23.44 5.33
N GLN A 222 -9.84 -24.40 4.42
CA GLN A 222 -10.83 -25.47 4.53
C GLN A 222 -10.42 -26.62 5.47
N GLY A 223 -9.22 -26.58 6.06
CA GLY A 223 -8.70 -27.66 6.91
C GLY A 223 -8.44 -28.97 6.14
N ALA A 224 -8.07 -28.87 4.86
CA ALA A 224 -7.80 -30.03 4.02
C ALA A 224 -6.56 -30.83 4.52
N ASP A 225 -6.52 -32.12 4.15
CA ASP A 225 -5.41 -33.01 4.49
C ASP A 225 -4.05 -32.51 3.92
N LYS A 226 -2.99 -32.75 4.69
CA LYS A 226 -1.62 -32.31 4.37
C LYS A 226 -1.12 -32.86 3.03
N SER A 227 -1.55 -34.04 2.60
CA SER A 227 -1.13 -34.63 1.32
C SER A 227 -1.62 -33.81 0.13
N ARG A 228 -2.81 -33.20 0.21
CA ARG A 228 -3.36 -32.33 -0.85
C ARG A 228 -2.58 -31.02 -0.93
N VAL A 229 -2.23 -30.46 0.22
CA VAL A 229 -1.38 -29.25 0.32
C VAL A 229 0.03 -29.51 -0.24
N ALA A 230 0.61 -30.68 0.08
CA ALA A 230 1.95 -31.05 -0.39
C ALA A 230 2.05 -31.12 -1.92
N GLN A 231 0.99 -31.53 -2.62
CA GLN A 231 0.97 -31.54 -4.09
C GLN A 231 1.15 -30.14 -4.68
N LEU A 232 0.61 -29.09 -4.05
CA LEU A 232 0.75 -27.71 -4.53
C LEU A 232 2.14 -27.13 -4.26
N ASN A 233 2.79 -27.51 -3.16
CA ASN A 233 4.17 -27.10 -2.86
C ASN A 233 5.19 -27.68 -3.87
N ALA A 234 4.85 -28.81 -4.50
CA ALA A 234 5.70 -29.45 -5.51
C ALA A 234 5.58 -28.81 -6.90
N VAL A 235 4.59 -27.93 -7.12
CA VAL A 235 4.40 -27.28 -8.43
C VAL A 235 5.59 -26.41 -8.78
N ARG A 236 5.96 -26.42 -10.06
CA ARG A 236 6.93 -25.50 -10.66
C ARG A 236 6.26 -24.77 -11.81
N SER A 237 6.49 -23.48 -11.89
CA SER A 237 5.92 -22.63 -12.93
C SER A 237 6.80 -22.59 -14.19
N SER A 238 6.27 -22.04 -15.27
CA SER A 238 7.06 -21.72 -16.46
C SER A 238 7.75 -20.35 -16.31
N PRO A 239 8.72 -20.00 -17.17
CA PRO A 239 9.24 -18.63 -17.26
C PRO A 239 8.19 -17.55 -17.55
N ARG A 240 6.97 -17.92 -17.95
CA ARG A 240 5.84 -17.02 -18.17
C ARG A 240 4.80 -17.08 -17.04
N GLY A 241 5.15 -17.66 -15.90
CA GLY A 241 4.26 -17.88 -14.77
C GLY A 241 3.30 -19.05 -14.97
N VAL A 242 2.14 -18.94 -14.32
CA VAL A 242 1.07 -19.94 -14.33
C VAL A 242 -0.19 -19.33 -14.92
N THR A 243 -0.82 -20.02 -15.86
CA THR A 243 -2.08 -19.62 -16.50
C THR A 243 -3.30 -19.99 -15.67
N LEU A 244 -4.43 -19.31 -15.91
CA LEU A 244 -5.69 -19.65 -15.25
C LEU A 244 -6.18 -21.07 -15.63
N ASP A 245 -5.89 -21.54 -16.84
CA ASP A 245 -6.12 -22.93 -17.24
C ASP A 245 -5.30 -23.92 -16.39
N GLU A 246 -4.03 -23.62 -16.13
CA GLU A 246 -3.18 -24.41 -15.23
C GLU A 246 -3.72 -24.42 -13.79
N VAL A 247 -4.10 -23.25 -13.27
CA VAL A 247 -4.73 -23.16 -11.93
C VAL A 247 -6.01 -24.01 -11.87
N GLY A 248 -6.86 -23.97 -12.90
CA GLY A 248 -8.06 -24.80 -12.97
C GLY A 248 -7.75 -26.31 -13.03
N ARG A 249 -6.67 -26.72 -13.71
CA ARG A 249 -6.22 -28.13 -13.73
C ARG A 249 -5.65 -28.57 -12.38
N LEU A 250 -4.84 -27.73 -11.75
CA LEU A 250 -4.30 -27.98 -10.41
C LEU A 250 -5.43 -28.15 -9.38
N ALA A 251 -6.47 -27.31 -9.45
CA ALA A 251 -7.64 -27.44 -8.59
C ALA A 251 -8.30 -28.83 -8.71
N LYS A 252 -8.47 -29.34 -9.94
CA LYS A 252 -8.98 -30.70 -10.17
C LYS A 252 -8.06 -31.77 -9.59
N GLN A 253 -6.75 -31.64 -9.76
CA GLN A 253 -5.76 -32.60 -9.24
C GLN A 253 -5.81 -32.70 -7.71
N VAL A 254 -6.01 -31.59 -7.02
CA VAL A 254 -6.16 -31.56 -5.56
C VAL A 254 -7.60 -31.75 -5.08
N ASN A 255 -8.50 -32.24 -5.94
CA ASN A 255 -9.91 -32.51 -5.63
C ASN A 255 -10.70 -31.28 -5.12
N LEU A 256 -10.40 -30.08 -5.64
CA LEU A 256 -11.25 -28.90 -5.50
C LEU A 256 -12.24 -28.86 -6.67
N SER A 257 -13.53 -29.04 -6.37
CA SER A 257 -14.63 -28.97 -7.34
C SER A 257 -14.92 -27.51 -7.74
N TYR A 258 -14.03 -26.97 -8.58
CA TYR A 258 -13.99 -25.57 -8.98
C TYR A 258 -13.99 -25.44 -10.50
N THR A 259 -14.47 -24.31 -11.01
CA THR A 259 -14.48 -23.98 -12.43
C THR A 259 -14.03 -22.54 -12.67
N ILE A 260 -13.42 -22.34 -13.82
CA ILE A 260 -13.00 -21.01 -14.28
C ILE A 260 -14.25 -20.26 -14.74
N ALA A 261 -14.40 -19.01 -14.30
CA ALA A 261 -15.50 -18.15 -14.70
C ALA A 261 -15.04 -16.69 -14.78
N LYS A 262 -15.72 -15.92 -15.65
CA LYS A 262 -15.57 -14.47 -15.73
C LYS A 262 -16.77 -13.81 -15.08
N ARG A 263 -16.49 -12.93 -14.12
CA ARG A 263 -17.48 -12.19 -13.37
C ARG A 263 -17.98 -10.99 -14.18
N ILE A 264 -19.27 -10.71 -14.11
CA ILE A 264 -19.81 -9.39 -14.43
C ILE A 264 -19.55 -8.50 -13.19
N PRO A 265 -18.94 -7.31 -13.32
CA PRO A 265 -18.70 -6.40 -12.19
C PRO A 265 -19.95 -6.20 -11.32
N GLY A 266 -19.76 -6.09 -10.00
CA GLY A 266 -20.82 -6.08 -8.99
C GLY A 266 -21.47 -7.43 -8.63
N THR A 267 -21.26 -8.52 -9.36
CA THR A 267 -21.88 -9.83 -9.07
C THR A 267 -21.28 -10.49 -7.82
N PRO A 268 -22.03 -10.83 -6.75
CA PRO A 268 -21.46 -11.43 -5.54
C PRO A 268 -20.47 -12.58 -5.77
N ILE A 269 -19.38 -12.61 -4.99
CA ILE A 269 -18.33 -13.62 -5.10
C ILE A 269 -18.72 -14.86 -4.28
N PRO A 270 -18.84 -16.05 -4.88
CA PRO A 270 -18.98 -17.28 -4.11
C PRO A 270 -17.66 -17.59 -3.41
N LEU A 271 -17.68 -17.79 -2.10
CA LEU A 271 -16.48 -17.97 -1.29
C LEU A 271 -16.32 -19.43 -0.80
N PRO A 272 -15.07 -19.92 -0.63
CA PRO A 272 -13.82 -19.27 -1.05
C PRO A 272 -13.63 -19.31 -2.58
N ALA A 273 -12.80 -18.42 -3.11
CA ALA A 273 -12.49 -18.32 -4.54
C ALA A 273 -11.04 -17.88 -4.79
N VAL A 274 -10.50 -18.25 -5.97
CA VAL A 274 -9.27 -17.62 -6.48
C VAL A 274 -9.67 -16.45 -7.36
N VAL A 275 -9.08 -15.29 -7.11
CA VAL A 275 -9.23 -14.07 -7.92
C VAL A 275 -7.96 -13.81 -8.72
N HIS A 276 -8.13 -13.27 -9.92
CA HIS A 276 -7.02 -12.73 -10.71
C HIS A 276 -7.06 -11.20 -10.75
N TRP A 277 -5.95 -10.57 -10.37
CA TRP A 277 -5.75 -9.12 -10.36
C TRP A 277 -5.22 -8.61 -11.69
N LYS A 278 -5.45 -7.33 -11.99
CA LYS A 278 -4.95 -6.65 -13.21
C LYS A 278 -3.42 -6.63 -13.30
N ILE A 279 -2.74 -6.72 -12.16
CA ILE A 279 -1.29 -6.74 -12.03
C ILE A 279 -0.64 -8.12 -12.30
N ASN A 280 -1.33 -9.02 -13.01
CA ASN A 280 -0.90 -10.39 -13.31
C ASN A 280 -0.61 -11.21 -12.05
N HIS A 281 -1.57 -11.25 -11.13
CA HIS A 281 -1.40 -11.93 -9.84
C HIS A 281 -2.66 -12.67 -9.43
N TYR A 282 -2.49 -13.81 -8.75
CA TYR A 282 -3.60 -14.57 -8.16
C TYR A 282 -3.56 -14.47 -6.65
N ALA A 283 -4.74 -14.42 -6.03
CA ALA A 283 -4.88 -14.53 -4.58
C ALA A 283 -6.11 -15.37 -4.21
N ALA A 284 -6.15 -15.86 -2.97
CA ALA A 284 -7.33 -16.48 -2.40
C ALA A 284 -8.20 -15.42 -1.70
N ILE A 285 -9.50 -15.42 -2.00
CA ILE A 285 -10.52 -14.74 -1.21
C ILE A 285 -11.25 -15.80 -0.38
N VAL A 286 -11.19 -15.70 0.94
CA VAL A 286 -11.68 -16.76 1.84
C VAL A 286 -12.91 -16.37 2.65
N GLY A 287 -13.19 -15.07 2.78
CA GLY A 287 -14.27 -14.56 3.61
C GLY A 287 -14.77 -13.19 3.18
N GLU A 288 -15.97 -12.84 3.63
CA GLU A 288 -16.53 -11.48 3.55
C GLU A 288 -17.08 -11.12 4.94
N GLN A 289 -16.70 -9.95 5.46
CA GLN A 289 -17.17 -9.44 6.75
C GLN A 289 -17.24 -7.91 6.70
N ASN A 290 -18.32 -7.33 7.21
CA ASN A 290 -18.50 -5.87 7.29
C ASN A 290 -18.27 -5.14 5.95
N GLY A 291 -18.70 -5.76 4.84
CA GLY A 291 -18.53 -5.21 3.49
C GLY A 291 -17.08 -5.25 2.95
N ARG A 292 -16.19 -6.01 3.58
CA ARG A 292 -14.80 -6.23 3.14
C ARG A 292 -14.54 -7.71 2.84
N TYR A 293 -13.66 -7.95 1.89
CA TYR A 293 -13.19 -9.29 1.50
C TYR A 293 -11.87 -9.62 2.18
N HIS A 294 -11.78 -10.83 2.75
CA HIS A 294 -10.55 -11.36 3.35
C HIS A 294 -9.69 -12.03 2.29
N LEU A 295 -8.58 -11.38 2.00
CA LEU A 295 -7.55 -11.86 1.10
C LEU A 295 -6.48 -12.62 1.86
N LYS A 296 -6.27 -13.88 1.49
CA LYS A 296 -5.14 -14.69 1.95
C LYS A 296 -4.07 -14.74 0.87
N ASP A 297 -3.05 -13.90 1.07
CA ASP A 297 -1.93 -13.78 0.16
C ASP A 297 -0.68 -13.25 0.86
N PRO A 298 0.28 -14.12 1.20
CA PRO A 298 1.50 -13.72 1.90
C PRO A 298 2.41 -12.82 1.03
N THR A 299 2.17 -12.73 -0.27
CA THR A 299 2.95 -11.87 -1.20
C THR A 299 2.98 -10.41 -0.73
N PHE A 300 1.90 -9.93 -0.10
CA PHE A 300 1.76 -8.55 0.35
C PHE A 300 2.10 -8.33 1.84
N GLY A 301 2.67 -9.34 2.50
CA GLY A 301 3.17 -9.29 3.87
C GLY A 301 2.19 -9.78 4.95
N HIS A 302 0.88 -9.64 4.76
CA HIS A 302 -0.13 -10.13 5.71
C HIS A 302 -1.48 -10.37 5.02
N ASP A 303 -2.34 -11.13 5.70
CA ASP A 303 -3.76 -11.23 5.36
C ASP A 303 -4.42 -9.85 5.30
N LEU A 304 -5.09 -9.54 4.20
CA LEU A 304 -5.61 -8.21 3.90
C LEU A 304 -7.15 -8.21 3.88
N TRP A 305 -7.76 -7.16 4.45
CA TRP A 305 -9.19 -6.92 4.34
C TRP A 305 -9.44 -5.74 3.41
N ILE A 306 -9.87 -6.02 2.18
CA ILE A 306 -10.09 -5.01 1.14
C ILE A 306 -11.57 -4.67 0.99
N SER A 307 -11.88 -3.43 0.63
CA SER A 307 -13.27 -3.02 0.36
C SER A 307 -13.78 -3.64 -0.95
N LYS A 308 -15.10 -3.60 -1.16
CA LYS A 308 -15.69 -3.94 -2.46
C LYS A 308 -15.15 -3.04 -3.57
N ALA A 309 -15.01 -1.74 -3.30
CA ALA A 309 -14.49 -0.77 -4.27
C ALA A 309 -13.06 -1.12 -4.70
N ALA A 310 -12.18 -1.44 -3.76
CA ALA A 310 -10.81 -1.89 -4.05
C ALA A 310 -10.81 -3.17 -4.90
N LEU A 311 -11.67 -4.14 -4.55
CA LEU A 311 -11.78 -5.37 -5.31
C LEU A 311 -12.25 -5.10 -6.75
N GLU A 312 -13.28 -4.29 -6.96
CA GLU A 312 -13.77 -3.95 -8.31
C GLU A 312 -12.70 -3.24 -9.14
N ASP A 313 -11.94 -2.34 -8.51
CA ASP A 313 -10.92 -1.56 -9.19
C ASP A 313 -9.70 -2.40 -9.58
N GLU A 314 -9.37 -3.43 -8.83
CA GLU A 314 -8.13 -4.19 -9.03
C GLU A 314 -8.33 -5.53 -9.73
N THR A 315 -9.54 -6.08 -9.72
CA THR A 315 -9.80 -7.39 -10.33
C THR A 315 -9.80 -7.31 -11.86
N SER A 316 -9.26 -8.33 -12.50
CA SER A 316 -9.45 -8.58 -13.94
C SER A 316 -10.82 -9.21 -14.26
N ASN A 317 -11.61 -9.50 -13.22
CA ASN A 317 -12.86 -10.24 -13.24
C ASN A 317 -12.75 -11.72 -13.64
N TYR A 318 -11.54 -12.27 -13.75
CA TYR A 318 -11.34 -13.71 -13.90
C TYR A 318 -11.20 -14.37 -12.53
N PHE A 319 -11.92 -15.48 -12.34
CA PHE A 319 -11.92 -16.22 -11.09
C PHE A 319 -11.88 -17.72 -11.33
N LEU A 320 -11.43 -18.44 -10.31
CA LEU A 320 -11.75 -19.84 -10.10
C LEU A 320 -12.71 -19.94 -8.92
N ILE A 321 -13.92 -20.45 -9.16
CA ILE A 321 -15.03 -20.48 -8.18
C ILE A 321 -15.56 -21.90 -7.98
N PRO A 322 -16.28 -22.19 -6.87
CA PRO A 322 -16.95 -23.47 -6.69
C PRO A 322 -17.85 -23.81 -7.89
N GLN A 323 -17.78 -25.05 -8.40
CA GLN A 323 -18.41 -25.46 -9.66
C GLN A 323 -19.93 -25.23 -9.67
N GLY A 324 -20.60 -25.41 -8.52
CA GLY A 324 -22.04 -25.17 -8.39
C GLY A 324 -22.44 -23.70 -8.52
N ALA A 325 -21.54 -22.77 -8.17
CA ALA A 325 -21.82 -21.33 -8.19
C ALA A 325 -21.77 -20.72 -9.60
N ALA A 326 -21.05 -21.34 -10.53
CA ALA A 326 -20.93 -20.85 -11.91
C ALA A 326 -22.24 -20.86 -12.71
N LYS A 327 -23.30 -21.50 -12.18
CA LYS A 327 -24.65 -21.48 -12.77
C LYS A 327 -25.45 -20.24 -12.37
N GLN A 328 -24.97 -19.46 -11.40
CA GLN A 328 -25.66 -18.26 -10.93
C GLN A 328 -25.57 -17.13 -11.96
N PRO A 329 -26.58 -16.25 -12.04
CA PRO A 329 -26.50 -15.04 -12.85
C PRO A 329 -25.27 -14.19 -12.51
N GLY A 330 -24.71 -13.52 -13.52
CA GLY A 330 -23.53 -12.67 -13.33
C GLY A 330 -22.18 -13.37 -13.59
N TRP A 331 -22.19 -14.68 -13.85
CA TRP A 331 -21.00 -15.45 -14.22
C TRP A 331 -21.07 -15.96 -15.65
N LYS A 332 -19.94 -15.88 -16.36
CA LYS A 332 -19.78 -16.36 -17.74
C LYS A 332 -18.73 -17.45 -17.79
N ALA A 333 -19.01 -18.50 -18.57
CA ALA A 333 -18.00 -19.50 -18.90
C ALA A 333 -16.83 -18.84 -19.64
N VAL A 334 -15.62 -19.32 -19.39
CA VAL A 334 -14.39 -18.85 -20.02
C VAL A 334 -13.88 -19.95 -20.92
N SER A 335 -13.55 -19.61 -22.17
CA SER A 335 -12.97 -20.56 -23.10
C SER A 335 -11.58 -20.98 -22.62
N GLN A 336 -11.13 -22.18 -22.97
CA GLN A 336 -9.78 -22.60 -22.64
C GLN A 336 -8.72 -21.68 -23.27
N ALA A 337 -8.97 -21.18 -24.49
CA ALA A 337 -8.07 -20.24 -25.16
C ALA A 337 -7.91 -18.93 -24.36
N ASP A 338 -9.00 -18.39 -23.81
CA ASP A 338 -8.95 -17.19 -22.98
C ASP A 338 -8.27 -17.46 -21.64
N ALA A 339 -8.58 -18.59 -20.99
CA ALA A 339 -7.96 -18.97 -19.71
C ALA A 339 -6.43 -19.13 -19.81
N ARG A 340 -5.91 -19.57 -20.97
CA ARG A 340 -4.47 -19.65 -21.25
C ARG A 340 -3.78 -18.31 -21.48
N ARG A 341 -4.55 -17.21 -21.59
CA ARG A 341 -4.03 -15.84 -21.76
C ARG A 341 -4.03 -15.03 -20.47
N VAL A 342 -4.63 -15.56 -19.41
CA VAL A 342 -4.65 -14.95 -18.09
C VAL A 342 -3.51 -15.60 -17.29
N PHE A 343 -2.48 -14.83 -16.94
CA PHE A 343 -1.27 -15.32 -16.30
C PHE A 343 -1.07 -14.66 -14.94
N GLY A 344 -0.64 -15.45 -13.96
CA GLY A 344 -0.13 -14.98 -12.69
C GLY A 344 1.38 -15.17 -12.61
N MET A 345 2.08 -14.10 -12.23
CA MET A 345 3.54 -14.05 -12.09
C MET A 345 3.96 -13.61 -10.68
N GLY A 346 3.06 -13.66 -9.69
CA GLY A 346 3.41 -13.36 -8.31
C GLY A 346 4.47 -14.27 -7.71
N ALA A 347 5.46 -13.63 -7.09
CA ALA A 347 6.51 -14.25 -6.30
C ALA A 347 5.99 -14.64 -4.93
N THR A 348 6.25 -15.88 -4.56
CA THR A 348 5.82 -16.46 -3.27
C THR A 348 7.01 -16.77 -2.37
N THR A 349 8.22 -16.39 -2.79
CA THR A 349 9.48 -16.57 -2.05
C THR A 349 9.82 -15.36 -1.18
N ALA A 350 8.85 -14.48 -0.90
CA ALA A 350 9.07 -13.36 0.00
C ALA A 350 9.58 -13.90 1.35
N VAL A 351 10.65 -13.29 1.86
CA VAL A 351 11.18 -13.58 3.18
C VAL A 351 10.06 -13.33 4.18
N ASP A 352 9.62 -14.39 4.83
CA ASP A 352 8.74 -14.31 5.99
C ASP A 352 9.50 -13.59 7.10
N ASP A 353 9.10 -12.36 7.42
CA ASP A 353 9.70 -11.53 8.46
C ASP A 353 9.36 -12.04 9.88
N THR A 354 8.40 -12.97 9.99
CA THR A 354 8.10 -13.73 11.21
C THR A 354 8.90 -15.02 11.33
N ARG A 355 9.66 -15.41 10.28
CA ARG A 355 10.50 -16.60 10.28
C ARG A 355 11.70 -16.50 11.21
N ILE A 356 12.01 -15.29 11.69
CA ILE A 356 13.04 -15.04 12.69
C ILE A 356 12.38 -14.64 14.00
N SER A 357 12.37 -15.56 14.96
CA SER A 357 11.87 -15.27 16.31
C SER A 357 13.01 -14.83 17.24
N PRO A 358 12.71 -14.17 18.38
CA PRO A 358 13.69 -13.99 19.45
C PRO A 358 14.30 -15.32 19.94
N ASN A 359 13.59 -16.44 19.75
CA ASN A 359 13.99 -17.78 20.19
C ASN A 359 14.79 -18.58 19.15
N ASP A 360 15.08 -18.00 17.98
CA ASP A 360 15.92 -18.67 16.99
C ASP A 360 17.36 -18.80 17.50
N VAL A 361 17.99 -19.95 17.24
CA VAL A 361 19.40 -20.21 17.56
C VAL A 361 20.25 -19.11 16.94
N LYS A 362 20.87 -18.27 17.78
CA LYS A 362 21.75 -17.22 17.30
C LYS A 362 23.10 -17.85 16.97
N ALA A 363 23.79 -17.32 15.96
CA ALA A 363 25.12 -17.80 15.57
C ALA A 363 26.14 -17.79 16.74
N CYS A 364 25.85 -17.04 17.81
CA CYS A 364 26.66 -16.95 19.01
C CYS A 364 26.29 -17.95 20.13
N ASP A 365 25.19 -18.70 20.00
CA ASP A 365 24.73 -19.64 21.04
C ASP A 365 25.34 -21.05 20.90
N TRP A 366 26.26 -21.23 19.95
CA TRP A 366 26.91 -22.52 19.71
C TRP A 366 28.09 -22.72 20.67
N SER A 367 27.86 -23.44 21.77
CA SER A 367 28.90 -23.87 22.73
C SER A 367 29.32 -25.34 22.56
N GLY A 368 29.13 -25.91 21.36
CA GLY A 368 29.54 -27.28 21.04
C GLY A 368 31.05 -27.38 20.70
N PRO A 369 31.76 -28.42 21.18
CA PRO A 369 33.17 -28.60 20.86
C PRO A 369 33.35 -28.96 19.38
N LEU A 370 34.19 -28.19 18.69
CA LEU A 370 34.63 -28.43 17.32
C LEU A 370 35.49 -29.71 17.27
N ASN A 371 34.86 -30.87 17.12
CA ASN A 371 35.55 -32.09 16.71
C ASN A 371 35.52 -32.19 15.18
N LEU A 372 36.46 -31.49 14.53
CA LEU A 372 36.85 -31.77 13.16
C LEU A 372 37.58 -33.12 13.15
N ARG A 373 36.84 -34.22 12.99
CA ARG A 373 37.39 -35.45 12.42
C ARG A 373 36.82 -35.64 11.03
N THR A 374 37.69 -35.39 10.07
CA THR A 374 37.61 -35.84 8.68
C THR A 374 37.28 -37.33 8.61
N GLN A 375 36.18 -37.68 7.96
CA GLN A 375 36.05 -38.97 7.27
C GLN A 375 35.53 -38.72 5.85
N SER A 376 36.41 -39.05 4.90
CA SER A 376 36.15 -39.15 3.47
C SER A 376 35.25 -40.35 3.16
N PRO A 377 34.63 -40.41 1.96
CA PRO A 377 33.43 -41.21 1.71
C PRO A 377 33.74 -42.65 1.28
N THR A 378 32.85 -43.56 1.68
CA THR A 378 32.49 -44.79 0.94
C THR A 378 30.99 -44.94 0.95
#